data_AF-A0A434CNR4-F1
#
_entry.id   AF-A0A434CNR4-F1
#
_cell.length_a   1.000
_cell.length_b   1.000
_cell.length_c   1.000
_cell.angle_alpha   90.00
_cell.angle_beta   90.00
_cell.angle_gamma   90.00
#
_symmetry.space_group_name_H-M   'P 1'
#
loop_
_entity.id
_entity.type
_entity.pdbx_description
1 polymer ?
#
loop_
_entity_poly.entity_id
_entity_poly.type
_entity_poly.pdbx_seq_one_letter_code
_entity_poly.pdbx_strand_id
1 'polypeptide(L)'
;MDDLGAQEQAVLDLIAANPFAGQQDIATALGIARSTVAAHIVQLVNKGYILGRGYVLPASKRMICIGGAVLDRKYHAKKDLIFETSNPVDGYRSFGGVARNVAENLVRLGVDVSFVSIVGDDETGRSLVRHLRDLGADVSQVITTTERPTAEYAAILDLNNDLVLGIAGMEIFDLFSPSYL
;
A
#
# COMPACT_ATOMS: atom_id res chain seq x y z
N MET A 1 9.74 16.77 -10.47
CA MET A 1 10.10 17.06 -9.07
C MET A 1 11.47 17.70 -9.18
N ASP A 2 11.59 18.98 -8.84
CA ASP A 2 12.88 19.67 -8.96
C ASP A 2 13.88 18.99 -8.05
N ASP A 3 15.00 18.57 -8.62
CA ASP A 3 16.03 17.84 -7.89
C ASP A 3 16.63 18.76 -6.83
N LEU A 4 16.66 18.32 -5.57
CA LEU A 4 17.25 19.08 -4.47
C LEU A 4 18.76 19.01 -4.59
N GLY A 5 19.44 20.16 -4.48
CA GLY A 5 20.89 20.17 -4.37
C GLY A 5 21.33 19.44 -3.09
N ALA A 6 22.52 18.83 -3.11
CA ALA A 6 23.01 18.04 -1.96
C ALA A 6 23.01 18.82 -0.62
N GLN A 7 23.26 20.13 -0.65
CA GLN A 7 23.18 20.97 0.55
C GLN A 7 21.74 21.29 0.98
N GLU A 8 20.81 21.47 0.04
CA GLU A 8 19.39 21.67 0.36
C GLU A 8 18.81 20.41 1.00
N GLN A 9 19.16 19.23 0.47
CA GLN A 9 18.77 17.94 1.03
C GLN A 9 19.32 17.75 2.45
N ALA A 10 20.61 18.03 2.66
CA ALA A 10 21.22 17.89 3.99
C ALA A 10 20.60 18.84 5.04
N VAL A 11 20.21 20.06 4.64
CA VAL A 11 19.45 20.98 5.51
C VAL A 11 18.06 20.42 5.82
N LEU A 12 17.36 19.90 4.80
CA LEU A 12 16.03 19.31 4.95
C LEU A 12 16.04 18.10 5.89
N ASP A 13 17.04 17.22 5.78
CA ASP A 13 17.16 16.01 6.61
C ASP A 13 17.37 16.35 8.10
N LEU A 14 18.18 17.37 8.40
CA LEU A 14 18.39 17.85 9.78
C LEU A 14 17.12 18.48 10.36
N ILE A 15 16.39 19.23 9.56
CA ILE A 15 15.08 19.78 9.96
C ILE A 15 14.08 18.65 10.21
N ALA A 16 14.06 17.61 9.36
CA ALA A 16 13.19 16.45 9.55
C ALA A 16 13.50 15.67 10.82
N ALA A 17 14.79 15.54 11.17
CA ALA A 17 15.23 14.89 12.40
C ALA A 17 14.92 15.72 13.66
N ASN A 18 15.03 17.05 13.59
CA ASN A 18 14.72 17.95 14.69
C ASN A 18 14.12 19.28 14.17
N PRO A 19 12.77 19.38 14.08
CA PRO A 19 12.10 20.59 13.62
C PRO A 19 12.33 21.83 14.50
N PHE A 20 12.82 21.64 15.73
CA PHE A 20 13.12 22.72 16.67
C PHE A 20 14.57 23.20 16.60
N ALA A 21 15.41 22.61 15.75
CA ALA A 21 16.80 23.02 15.59
C ALA A 21 16.91 24.47 15.08
N GLY A 22 17.74 25.29 15.72
CA GLY A 22 18.02 26.64 15.24
C GLY A 22 18.87 26.63 13.97
N GLN A 23 18.81 27.70 13.18
CA GLN A 23 19.65 27.84 11.96
C GLN A 23 21.15 27.73 12.27
N GLN A 24 21.57 28.16 13.46
CA GLN A 24 22.95 28.07 13.91
C GLN A 24 23.37 26.64 14.24
N ASP A 25 22.47 25.82 14.77
CA ASP A 25 22.73 24.42 15.08
C ASP A 25 22.89 23.62 13.79
N ILE A 26 21.99 23.84 12.83
CA ILE A 26 22.06 23.25 11.49
C ILE A 26 23.34 23.66 10.76
N ALA A 27 23.72 24.95 10.84
CA ALA A 27 24.96 25.47 10.25
C ALA A 27 26.20 24.79 10.84
N THR A 28 26.21 24.58 12.15
CA THR A 28 27.31 23.94 12.88
C THR A 28 27.40 22.46 12.50
N ALA A 29 26.27 21.75 12.41
CA ALA A 29 26.22 20.34 12.01
C ALA A 29 26.70 20.12 10.56
N LEU A 30 26.41 21.05 9.66
CA LEU A 30 26.78 20.97 8.24
C LEU A 30 28.13 21.62 7.90
N GLY A 31 28.76 22.33 8.86
CA GLY A 31 30.01 23.05 8.61
C GLY A 31 29.88 24.20 7.60
N ILE A 32 28.71 24.83 7.50
CA ILE A 32 28.44 25.95 6.57
C ILE A 32 28.02 27.21 7.33
N ALA A 33 28.02 28.37 6.65
CA ALA A 33 27.59 29.61 7.27
C ALA A 33 26.09 29.62 7.60
N ARG A 34 25.71 30.25 8.71
CA ARG A 34 24.29 30.44 9.09
C ARG A 34 23.47 31.14 7.99
N SER A 35 24.06 32.11 7.30
CA SER A 35 23.43 32.80 6.17
C SER A 35 23.15 31.85 5.00
N THR A 36 24.03 30.88 4.75
CA THR A 36 23.84 29.84 3.74
C THR A 36 22.67 28.92 4.10
N VAL A 37 22.56 28.51 5.38
CA VAL A 37 21.39 27.75 5.87
C VAL A 37 20.10 28.55 5.68
N ALA A 38 20.10 29.84 6.03
CA ALA A 38 18.93 30.69 5.86
C ALA A 38 18.49 30.79 4.39
N ALA A 39 19.44 30.89 3.45
CA ALA A 39 19.16 30.88 2.02
C ALA A 39 18.56 29.54 1.54
N HIS A 40 19.14 28.41 1.98
CA HIS A 40 18.62 27.07 1.66
C HIS A 40 17.21 26.85 2.20
N ILE A 41 16.92 27.31 3.42
CA ILE A 41 15.57 27.26 4.00
C ILE A 41 14.57 28.05 3.15
N VAL A 42 14.94 29.25 2.67
CA VAL A 42 14.06 30.04 1.79
C VAL A 42 13.79 29.29 0.48
N GLN A 43 14.80 28.64 -0.10
CA GLN A 43 14.64 27.81 -1.29
C GLN A 43 13.74 26.60 -1.03
N LEU A 44 13.92 25.89 0.09
CA LEU A 44 13.08 24.77 0.51
C LEU A 44 11.63 25.20 0.75
N VAL A 45 11.39 26.39 1.31
CA VAL A 45 10.04 26.96 1.45
C VAL A 45 9.41 27.24 0.08
N ASN A 46 10.16 27.90 -0.82
CA ASN A 46 9.67 28.21 -2.17
C ASN A 46 9.38 26.96 -3.01
N LYS A 47 10.18 25.90 -2.83
CA LYS A 47 10.00 24.59 -3.46
C LYS A 47 8.90 23.75 -2.77
N GLY A 48 8.34 24.22 -1.66
CA GLY A 48 7.26 23.55 -0.95
C GLY A 48 7.68 22.38 -0.06
N TYR A 49 8.97 22.19 0.20
CA TYR A 49 9.48 21.19 1.16
C TYR A 49 9.37 21.66 2.62
N ILE A 50 9.14 22.96 2.86
CA ILE A 50 8.85 23.55 4.17
C ILE A 50 7.65 24.49 4.02
N LEU A 51 6.61 24.30 4.83
CA LEU A 51 5.35 25.05 4.74
C LEU A 51 5.36 26.41 5.46
N GLY A 52 6.43 26.75 6.19
CA GLY A 52 6.53 28.05 6.84
C GLY A 52 7.70 28.22 7.80
N ARG A 53 7.67 29.33 8.55
CA ARG A 53 8.77 29.78 9.43
C ARG A 53 9.05 28.88 10.65
N GLY A 54 8.16 27.93 10.95
CA GLY A 54 8.33 26.93 12.01
C GLY A 54 8.96 25.62 11.54
N TYR A 55 9.56 25.60 10.35
CA TYR A 55 10.12 24.38 9.74
C TYR A 55 9.13 23.21 9.65
N VAL A 56 7.86 23.55 9.48
CA VAL A 56 6.79 22.55 9.32
C VAL A 56 6.98 21.88 7.97
N LEU A 57 7.32 20.59 7.99
CA LEU A 57 7.37 19.79 6.78
C LEU A 57 5.94 19.52 6.27
N PRO A 58 5.73 19.43 4.95
CA PRO A 58 4.48 18.93 4.39
C PRO A 58 4.17 17.56 4.99
N ALA A 59 2.91 17.33 5.35
CA ALA A 59 2.47 15.97 5.61
C ALA A 59 2.81 15.11 4.38
N SER A 60 3.40 13.93 4.62
CA SER A 60 3.57 12.90 3.59
C SER A 60 2.25 12.77 2.83
N LYS A 61 2.29 12.85 1.49
CA LYS A 61 1.12 12.56 0.67
C LYS A 61 0.84 11.07 0.73
N ARG A 62 0.08 10.69 1.75
CA ARG A 62 -0.40 9.32 1.92
C ARG A 62 -1.50 9.03 0.91
N MET A 63 -1.38 7.91 0.21
CA MET A 63 -2.45 7.37 -0.62
C MET A 63 -3.32 6.44 0.23
N ILE A 64 -4.64 6.59 0.14
CA ILE A 64 -5.57 5.68 0.80
C ILE A 64 -6.23 4.84 -0.29
N CYS A 65 -6.03 3.53 -0.20
CA CYS A 65 -6.66 2.56 -1.08
C CYS A 65 -7.80 1.88 -0.33
N ILE A 66 -9.04 2.17 -0.74
CA ILE A 66 -10.26 1.62 -0.15
C ILE A 66 -10.86 0.63 -1.13
N GLY A 67 -11.10 -0.61 -0.70
CA GLY A 67 -11.83 -1.58 -1.50
C GLY A 67 -11.44 -3.02 -1.20
N GLY A 68 -11.89 -3.92 -2.07
CA GLY A 68 -11.80 -5.35 -1.82
C GLY A 68 -10.40 -5.94 -1.87
N ALA A 69 -10.21 -6.95 -1.02
CA ALA A 69 -9.08 -7.85 -0.97
C ALA A 69 -9.59 -9.29 -1.08
N VAL A 70 -9.05 -10.07 -2.01
CA VAL A 70 -9.61 -11.37 -2.40
C VAL A 70 -8.50 -12.42 -2.43
N LEU A 71 -8.80 -13.67 -2.10
CA LEU A 71 -7.96 -14.80 -2.50
C LEU A 71 -8.40 -15.32 -3.87
N ASP A 72 -7.50 -15.24 -4.84
CA ASP A 72 -7.71 -15.84 -6.16
C ASP A 72 -7.14 -17.26 -6.18
N ARG A 73 -7.95 -18.21 -6.62
CA ARG A 73 -7.55 -19.57 -6.95
C ARG A 73 -7.75 -19.81 -8.44
N LYS A 74 -6.74 -20.36 -9.10
CA LYS A 74 -6.82 -20.75 -10.51
C LYS A 74 -6.45 -22.21 -10.63
N TYR A 75 -7.28 -22.98 -11.31
CA TYR A 75 -7.09 -24.40 -11.55
C TYR A 75 -7.01 -24.63 -13.05
N HIS A 76 -5.85 -25.03 -13.53
CA HIS A 76 -5.63 -25.31 -14.95
C HIS A 76 -5.77 -26.81 -15.21
N ALA A 77 -6.65 -27.19 -16.13
CA ALA A 77 -6.89 -28.59 -16.44
C ALA A 77 -5.66 -29.25 -17.07
N LYS A 78 -5.36 -30.49 -16.66
CA LYS A 78 -4.30 -31.30 -17.28
C LYS A 78 -4.77 -32.12 -18.48
N LYS A 79 -6.09 -32.19 -18.67
CA LYS A 79 -6.81 -32.95 -19.70
C LYS A 79 -8.14 -32.24 -19.99
N ASP A 80 -8.85 -32.69 -21.02
CA ASP A 80 -10.23 -32.26 -21.27
C ASP A 80 -11.08 -32.46 -20.02
N LEU A 81 -11.86 -31.43 -19.68
CA LEU A 81 -12.72 -31.44 -18.51
C LEU A 81 -13.96 -32.28 -18.75
N ILE A 82 -14.23 -33.18 -17.81
CA ILE A 82 -15.47 -33.96 -17.76
C ILE A 82 -16.29 -33.45 -16.59
N PHE A 83 -17.50 -32.95 -16.87
CA PHE A 83 -18.41 -32.47 -15.82
C PHE A 83 -18.87 -33.61 -14.91
N GLU A 84 -19.27 -33.24 -13.69
CA GLU A 84 -19.82 -34.16 -12.69
C GLU A 84 -18.83 -35.25 -12.22
N THR A 85 -17.53 -35.09 -12.50
CA THR A 85 -16.46 -35.95 -11.97
C THR A 85 -15.21 -35.14 -11.59
N SER A 86 -14.24 -35.81 -10.97
CA SER A 86 -12.97 -35.20 -10.57
C SER A 86 -12.02 -35.09 -11.76
N ASN A 87 -11.41 -33.92 -11.93
CA ASN A 87 -10.47 -33.63 -13.01
C ASN A 87 -9.09 -33.28 -12.43
N PRO A 88 -7.99 -33.85 -12.97
CA PRO A 88 -6.65 -33.49 -12.55
C PRO A 88 -6.29 -32.07 -13.01
N VAL A 89 -5.85 -31.22 -12.08
CA VAL A 89 -5.53 -29.81 -12.33
C VAL A 89 -4.18 -29.42 -11.71
N ASP A 90 -3.57 -28.35 -12.22
CA ASP A 90 -2.56 -27.56 -11.50
C ASP A 90 -3.23 -26.38 -10.82
N GLY A 91 -2.99 -26.21 -9.51
CA GLY A 91 -3.61 -25.17 -8.70
C GLY A 91 -2.65 -24.03 -8.35
N TYR A 92 -3.09 -22.80 -8.56
CA TYR A 92 -2.36 -21.59 -8.22
C TYR A 92 -3.20 -20.74 -7.27
N ARG A 93 -2.52 -20.13 -6.28
CA ARG A 93 -3.15 -19.22 -5.33
C ARG A 93 -2.40 -17.89 -5.36
N SER A 94 -3.16 -16.80 -5.40
CA SER A 94 -2.62 -15.46 -5.31
C SER A 94 -3.58 -14.58 -4.52
N PHE A 95 -3.05 -13.55 -3.88
CA PHE A 95 -3.90 -12.48 -3.38
C PHE A 95 -4.29 -11.59 -4.57
N GLY A 96 -5.55 -11.16 -4.57
CA GLY A 96 -6.20 -10.34 -5.59
C GLY A 96 -7.02 -9.22 -4.96
N GLY A 97 -7.98 -8.70 -5.72
CA GLY A 97 -8.76 -7.52 -5.36
C GLY A 97 -8.20 -6.24 -5.97
N VAL A 98 -9.05 -5.44 -6.62
CA VAL A 98 -8.62 -4.27 -7.40
C VAL A 98 -7.88 -3.26 -6.52
N ALA A 99 -8.47 -2.86 -5.40
CA ALA A 99 -7.85 -1.90 -4.47
C ALA A 99 -6.58 -2.47 -3.84
N ARG A 100 -6.58 -3.75 -3.48
CA ARG A 100 -5.43 -4.49 -2.94
C ARG A 100 -4.25 -4.49 -3.93
N ASN A 101 -4.51 -4.73 -5.21
CA ASN A 101 -3.50 -4.71 -6.28
C ASN A 101 -2.92 -3.31 -6.48
N VAL A 102 -3.77 -2.28 -6.46
CA VAL A 102 -3.33 -0.88 -6.55
C VAL A 102 -2.46 -0.51 -5.34
N ALA A 103 -2.89 -0.86 -4.13
CA ALA A 103 -2.14 -0.63 -2.91
C ALA A 103 -0.76 -1.29 -2.95
N GLU A 104 -0.69 -2.56 -3.32
CA GLU A 104 0.57 -3.30 -3.46
C GLU A 104 1.51 -2.63 -4.48
N ASN A 105 1.01 -2.24 -5.65
CA ASN A 105 1.85 -1.58 -6.66
C ASN A 105 2.38 -0.22 -6.18
N LEU A 106 1.54 0.59 -5.52
CA LEU A 106 1.95 1.87 -4.97
C LEU A 106 3.03 1.70 -3.89
N VAL A 107 2.87 0.73 -3.00
CA VAL A 107 3.88 0.41 -1.98
C VAL A 107 5.20 -0.03 -2.63
N ARG A 108 5.14 -0.90 -3.65
CA ARG A 108 6.33 -1.32 -4.42
C ARG A 108 7.03 -0.16 -5.13
N LEU A 109 6.30 0.92 -5.43
CA LEU A 109 6.84 2.16 -6.01
C LEU A 109 7.33 3.17 -4.96
N GLY A 110 7.34 2.80 -3.67
CA GLY A 110 7.82 3.65 -2.57
C GLY A 110 6.82 4.69 -2.08
N VAL A 111 5.53 4.53 -2.40
CA VAL A 111 4.47 5.42 -1.93
C VAL A 111 4.00 4.99 -0.54
N ASP A 112 3.79 5.95 0.36
CA ASP A 112 3.13 5.73 1.67
C ASP A 112 1.64 5.44 1.43
N VAL A 113 1.23 4.18 1.69
CA VAL A 113 -0.13 3.70 1.42
C VAL A 113 -0.78 3.21 2.71
N SER A 114 -2.00 3.66 2.95
CA SER A 114 -2.93 3.03 3.89
C SER A 114 -3.98 2.24 3.12
N PHE A 115 -4.17 0.98 3.51
CA PHE A 115 -5.15 0.09 2.89
C PHE A 115 -6.34 -0.12 3.83
N VAL A 116 -7.54 0.15 3.31
CA VAL A 116 -8.81 0.02 4.02
C VAL A 116 -9.66 -1.03 3.32
N SER A 117 -10.00 -2.09 4.05
CA SER A 117 -10.76 -3.23 3.55
C SER A 117 -11.43 -3.95 4.72
N ILE A 118 -12.21 -4.97 4.41
CA ILE A 118 -12.65 -5.99 5.36
C ILE A 118 -12.08 -7.35 4.95
N VAL A 119 -11.76 -8.20 5.92
CA VAL A 119 -11.36 -9.60 5.76
C VAL A 119 -12.03 -10.46 6.84
N GLY A 120 -12.13 -11.76 6.58
CA GLY A 120 -12.61 -12.72 7.58
C GLY A 120 -11.53 -12.98 8.64
N ASP A 121 -11.96 -13.35 9.84
CA ASP A 121 -11.08 -13.89 10.89
C ASP A 121 -10.68 -15.34 10.56
N ASP A 122 -9.97 -15.51 9.46
CA ASP A 122 -9.52 -16.78 8.94
C ASP A 122 -8.03 -16.73 8.54
N GLU A 123 -7.48 -17.88 8.14
CA GLU A 123 -6.08 -17.93 7.70
C GLU A 123 -5.83 -17.04 6.47
N THR A 124 -6.76 -17.04 5.51
CA THR A 124 -6.66 -16.25 4.28
C THR A 124 -6.55 -14.75 4.57
N GLY A 125 -7.44 -14.22 5.41
CA GLY A 125 -7.47 -12.81 5.81
C GLY A 125 -6.19 -12.42 6.54
N ARG A 126 -5.74 -13.26 7.48
CA ARG A 126 -4.47 -13.05 8.20
C ARG A 126 -3.26 -13.06 7.25
N SER A 127 -3.21 -13.97 6.28
CA SER A 127 -2.12 -14.03 5.31
C SER A 127 -2.12 -12.83 4.36
N LEU A 128 -3.29 -12.38 3.91
CA LEU A 128 -3.42 -11.22 3.03
C LEU A 128 -2.96 -9.93 3.73
N VAL A 129 -3.44 -9.71 4.95
CA VAL A 129 -3.07 -8.54 5.76
C VAL A 129 -1.58 -8.55 6.09
N ARG A 130 -1.03 -9.72 6.44
CA ARG A 130 0.40 -9.88 6.68
C ARG A 130 1.23 -9.56 5.43
N HIS A 131 0.84 -10.08 4.26
CA HIS A 131 1.53 -9.83 2.99
C HIS A 131 1.65 -8.33 2.67
N LEU A 132 0.54 -7.58 2.77
CA LEU A 132 0.58 -6.13 2.53
C LEU A 132 1.41 -5.38 3.58
N ARG A 133 1.32 -5.79 4.85
CA ARG A 133 2.13 -5.21 5.93
C ARG A 133 3.62 -5.43 5.70
N ASP A 134 4.02 -6.64 5.31
CA ASP A 134 5.41 -7.00 5.07
C ASP A 134 6.01 -6.24 3.86
N LEU A 135 5.16 -5.80 2.93
CA LEU A 135 5.55 -4.90 1.83
C LEU A 135 5.73 -3.44 2.29
N GLY A 136 5.19 -3.06 3.44
CA GLY A 136 5.26 -1.69 3.99
C GLY A 136 3.94 -0.90 3.94
N ALA A 137 2.82 -1.53 3.60
CA ALA A 137 1.51 -0.88 3.66
C ALA A 137 1.04 -0.70 5.12
N ASP A 138 0.41 0.44 5.42
CA ASP A 138 -0.37 0.62 6.64
C ASP A 138 -1.72 -0.11 6.50
N VAL A 139 -1.85 -1.23 7.19
CA VAL A 139 -3.06 -2.09 7.20
C VAL A 139 -3.86 -1.96 8.50
N SER A 140 -3.61 -0.91 9.30
CA SER A 140 -4.30 -0.70 10.59
C SER A 140 -5.82 -0.49 10.45
N GLN A 141 -6.27 -0.11 9.26
CA GLN A 141 -7.67 0.13 8.90
C GLN A 141 -8.33 -1.09 8.22
N VAL A 142 -7.70 -2.26 8.22
CA VAL A 142 -8.34 -3.48 7.74
C VAL A 142 -9.19 -4.09 8.85
N ILE A 143 -10.50 -4.12 8.62
CA ILE A 143 -11.49 -4.71 9.53
C ILE A 143 -11.36 -6.23 9.45
N THR A 144 -11.40 -6.90 10.60
CA THR A 144 -11.50 -8.35 10.68
C THR A 144 -12.87 -8.71 11.25
N THR A 145 -13.61 -9.60 10.59
CA THR A 145 -14.95 -10.03 11.04
C THR A 145 -15.07 -11.55 11.12
N THR A 146 -15.86 -12.05 12.07
CA THR A 146 -16.22 -13.47 12.17
C THR A 146 -17.53 -13.80 11.46
N GLU A 147 -18.25 -12.80 10.93
CA GLU A 147 -19.57 -12.98 10.31
C GLU A 147 -19.51 -13.64 8.92
N ARG A 148 -18.42 -13.41 8.17
CA ARG A 148 -18.22 -13.92 6.82
C ARG A 148 -16.75 -14.30 6.59
N PRO A 149 -16.46 -15.32 5.76
CA PRO A 149 -15.09 -15.65 5.38
C PRO A 149 -14.49 -14.56 4.49
N THR A 150 -13.16 -14.48 4.44
CA THR A 150 -12.43 -13.62 3.49
C THR A 150 -12.87 -13.93 2.07
N ALA A 151 -13.05 -12.88 1.26
CA ALA A 151 -13.52 -13.01 -0.11
C ALA A 151 -12.61 -13.94 -0.93
N GLU A 152 -13.21 -14.78 -1.75
CA GLU A 152 -12.51 -15.76 -2.57
C GLU A 152 -13.09 -15.82 -3.97
N TYR A 153 -12.21 -15.86 -4.97
CA TYR A 153 -12.55 -16.15 -6.36
C TYR A 153 -11.83 -17.43 -6.78
N ALA A 154 -12.54 -18.36 -7.41
CA ALA A 154 -11.94 -19.54 -8.01
C ALA A 154 -12.30 -19.66 -9.49
N ALA A 155 -11.30 -19.90 -10.32
CA ALA A 155 -11.44 -20.12 -11.76
C ALA A 155 -10.95 -21.52 -12.15
N ILE A 156 -11.74 -22.20 -12.97
CA ILE A 156 -11.36 -23.42 -13.68
C ILE A 156 -11.07 -23.05 -15.13
N LEU A 157 -9.87 -23.36 -15.58
CA LEU A 157 -9.37 -23.10 -16.93
C LEU A 157 -9.22 -24.43 -17.69
N ASP A 158 -9.57 -24.45 -18.97
CA ASP A 158 -9.33 -25.60 -19.84
C ASP A 158 -7.86 -25.69 -20.30
N LEU A 159 -7.54 -26.65 -21.17
CA LEU A 159 -6.19 -26.87 -21.72
C LEU A 159 -5.63 -25.67 -22.51
N ASN A 160 -6.48 -24.77 -22.99
CA ASN A 160 -6.08 -23.59 -23.74
C ASN A 160 -5.91 -22.36 -22.83
N ASN A 161 -6.11 -22.51 -21.52
CA ASN A 161 -6.23 -21.44 -20.52
C ASN A 161 -7.49 -20.59 -20.67
N ASP A 162 -8.51 -21.07 -21.39
CA ASP A 162 -9.79 -20.38 -21.47
C ASP A 162 -10.61 -20.64 -20.20
N LEU A 163 -11.31 -19.60 -19.73
CA LEU A 163 -12.16 -19.69 -18.55
C LEU A 163 -13.38 -20.56 -18.84
N VAL A 164 -13.51 -21.67 -18.11
CA VAL A 164 -14.67 -22.56 -18.17
C VAL A 164 -15.71 -22.19 -17.11
N LEU A 165 -15.26 -22.01 -15.87
CA LEU A 165 -16.14 -21.65 -14.75
C LEU A 165 -15.41 -20.74 -13.77
N GLY A 166 -16.06 -19.65 -13.39
CA GLY A 166 -15.67 -18.80 -12.29
C GLY A 166 -16.72 -18.83 -11.19
N ILE A 167 -16.29 -18.99 -9.95
CA ILE A 167 -17.13 -18.85 -8.75
C ILE A 167 -16.53 -17.79 -7.84
N ALA A 168 -17.39 -17.00 -7.20
CA ALA A 168 -16.98 -15.85 -6.40
C ALA A 168 -17.81 -15.79 -5.12
N GLY A 169 -17.15 -15.92 -3.96
CA GLY A 169 -17.70 -15.61 -2.65
C GLY A 169 -17.25 -14.22 -2.24
N MET A 170 -18.13 -13.23 -2.36
CA MET A 170 -17.84 -11.79 -2.21
C MET A 170 -18.71 -11.12 -1.16
N GLU A 171 -19.57 -11.87 -0.48
CA GLU A 171 -20.62 -11.40 0.44
C GLU A 171 -20.06 -10.70 1.69
N ILE A 172 -18.79 -10.90 2.02
CA ILE A 172 -18.13 -10.14 3.08
C ILE A 172 -18.13 -8.63 2.79
N PHE A 173 -18.13 -8.23 1.51
CA PHE A 173 -18.15 -6.82 1.15
C PHE A 173 -19.50 -6.15 1.39
N ASP A 174 -20.58 -6.90 1.58
CA ASP A 174 -21.87 -6.34 2.02
C ASP A 174 -21.79 -5.79 3.45
N LEU A 175 -20.84 -6.26 4.25
CA LEU A 175 -20.53 -5.74 5.58
C LEU A 175 -19.61 -4.51 5.52
N PHE A 176 -18.99 -4.22 4.36
CA PHE A 176 -18.04 -3.12 4.23
C PHE A 176 -18.75 -1.80 3.94
N SER A 177 -19.22 -1.16 5.00
CA SER A 177 -20.05 0.05 4.90
C SER A 177 -19.25 1.36 5.13
N PRO A 178 -19.82 2.53 4.79
CA PRO A 178 -19.19 3.82 5.04
C PRO A 178 -18.92 4.13 6.52
N SER A 179 -19.51 3.42 7.49
CA SER A 179 -19.24 3.68 8.91
C SER A 179 -17.81 3.31 9.33
N TYR A 180 -17.06 2.65 8.45
CA TYR A 180 -15.67 2.29 8.66
C TYR A 180 -14.67 3.28 8.00
N LEU A 181 -15.17 4.39 7.42
CA LEU A 181 -14.38 5.45 6.78
C LEU A 181 -14.45 6.74 7.60
#